data_AF-A0A076MUB5-F1
#
_entry.id   AF-A0A076MUB5-F1
#
_cell.length_a   1.000
_cell.length_b   1.000
_cell.length_c   1.000
_cell.angle_alpha   90.00
_cell.angle_beta   90.00
_cell.angle_gamma   90.00
#
_symmetry.space_group_name_H-M   'P 1'
#
loop_
_entity.id
_entity.type
_entity.pdbx_description
1 polymer ?
#
loop_
_entity_poly.entity_id
_entity_poly.type
_entity_poly.pdbx_seq_one_letter_code
_entity_poly.pdbx_strand_id
1 'polypeptide(L)'
;MSVPDHPYRPEFTEAWTTLSVIAAPTERVRVFPNVANLPLRPPAMLARAVASLGTLSGGRVDLALGARAFWDAIAAEGGPWRAPAEAVAALGEAIAVIRALWTPGGQVHLPGKHYGLDGAEPAPPPGRPGIWVGALGPRMLRLAVGDGLDAGHSWGWISDAYRGNYGDNSLLYFDNYRNAEPGDPLYEKARTGTNAAKGGGFFDILTADVKAGRLPAVSWIVAPEAFTEHPNRPANYGAWYIARVLDALTANPEVWSRTALFITYDENDGFFDHVVPPYPDRSAVDLTGELLDGQPYGLGQRVPMLVVSPWSKGGRVCSQVFDHTSIVRFLERRFGVHEPNISPWRRAICGDLTAAFDFSRTDAAVPGLPGTDGYYPPDRERHPDYVPAPPADPALPRQERGQRPALPLPYDLTVDGQVRDGALRLTFASRGPVGAHFHVTSAAGPRGYTVGAGQRLSDEWPTSSEVVVHGPNGFYRRFAGSGAEVTARPVGEDLQLVLTNPGHTRWGWR
;
A
#
# COMPACT_ATOMS: atom_id res chain seq x y z
N MET A 1 10.47 34.69 -5.62
CA MET A 1 9.91 35.53 -6.68
C MET A 1 10.59 35.16 -7.98
N SER A 2 9.82 34.96 -9.04
CA SER A 2 10.36 34.56 -10.34
C SER A 2 10.08 35.61 -11.40
N VAL A 3 11.00 35.76 -12.35
CA VAL A 3 10.86 36.68 -13.49
C VAL A 3 10.97 35.88 -14.80
N PRO A 4 10.01 35.98 -15.74
CA PRO A 4 10.13 35.28 -17.02
C PRO A 4 11.33 35.80 -17.81
N ASP A 5 12.06 34.91 -18.45
CA ASP A 5 13.29 35.25 -19.16
C ASP A 5 13.15 35.09 -20.68
N HIS A 6 12.52 36.11 -21.29
CA HIS A 6 12.34 36.22 -22.73
C HIS A 6 12.97 37.54 -23.23
N PRO A 7 14.30 37.62 -23.38
CA PRO A 7 15.00 38.86 -23.72
C PRO A 7 14.53 39.50 -25.05
N TYR A 8 14.04 38.67 -25.98
CA TYR A 8 13.45 39.06 -27.27
C TYR A 8 12.02 39.62 -27.20
N ARG A 9 11.44 39.78 -26.01
CA ARG A 9 10.09 40.35 -25.82
C ARG A 9 10.24 41.77 -25.28
N PRO A 10 10.05 42.82 -26.11
CA PRO A 10 10.19 44.21 -25.65
C PRO A 10 9.19 44.61 -24.56
N GLU A 11 8.11 43.86 -24.40
CA GLU A 11 7.12 44.02 -23.33
C GLU A 11 7.60 43.54 -21.94
N PHE A 12 8.72 42.80 -21.86
CA PHE A 12 9.29 42.32 -20.60
C PHE A 12 10.60 43.05 -20.25
N THR A 13 10.83 43.22 -18.95
CA THR A 13 12.11 43.71 -18.45
C THR A 13 13.17 42.60 -18.51
N GLU A 14 14.45 42.98 -18.69
CA GLU A 14 15.55 42.01 -18.71
C GLU A 14 15.63 41.28 -17.36
N ALA A 15 15.59 39.95 -17.39
CA ALA A 15 15.30 39.13 -16.23
C ALA A 15 16.35 39.29 -15.12
N TRP A 16 17.65 39.23 -15.43
CA TRP A 16 18.71 39.27 -14.40
C TRP A 16 18.87 40.65 -13.76
N THR A 17 18.66 41.72 -14.53
CA THR A 17 18.57 43.10 -14.04
C THR A 17 17.40 43.23 -13.09
N THR A 18 16.22 42.76 -13.48
CA THR A 18 15.00 42.79 -12.65
C THR A 18 15.19 41.98 -11.36
N LEU A 19 15.74 40.78 -11.45
CA LEU A 19 16.04 39.93 -10.29
C LEU A 19 17.03 40.62 -9.33
N SER A 20 18.04 41.32 -9.84
CA SER A 20 19.01 42.07 -9.04
C SER A 20 18.36 43.25 -8.31
N VAL A 21 17.50 44.02 -9.00
CA VAL A 21 16.72 45.13 -8.43
C VAL A 21 15.77 44.64 -7.33
N ILE A 22 15.18 43.45 -7.48
CA ILE A 22 14.32 42.84 -6.46
C ILE A 22 15.14 42.31 -5.27
N ALA A 23 16.28 41.66 -5.54
CA ALA A 23 17.09 41.03 -4.51
C ALA A 23 17.78 42.05 -3.58
N ALA A 24 18.17 43.21 -4.12
CA ALA A 24 18.94 44.23 -3.39
C ALA A 24 18.22 44.84 -2.17
N PRO A 25 16.95 45.31 -2.25
CA PRO A 25 16.25 45.88 -1.11
C PRO A 25 15.54 44.84 -0.23
N THR A 26 15.60 43.55 -0.59
CA THR A 26 14.92 42.48 0.15
C THR A 26 15.92 41.70 0.99
N GLU A 27 15.50 41.21 2.16
CA GLU A 27 16.37 40.42 3.04
C GLU A 27 16.04 38.91 3.03
N ARG A 28 14.82 38.54 2.65
CA ARG A 28 14.31 37.16 2.76
C ARG A 28 13.84 36.55 1.45
N VAL A 29 13.66 37.35 0.41
CA VAL A 29 13.07 36.89 -0.86
C VAL A 29 14.12 36.15 -1.68
N ARG A 30 13.86 34.89 -2.04
CA ARG A 30 14.65 34.17 -3.05
C ARG A 30 14.21 34.55 -4.45
N VAL A 31 15.15 34.72 -5.37
CA VAL A 31 14.88 35.14 -6.75
C VAL A 31 15.40 34.12 -7.77
N PHE A 32 14.68 33.91 -8.88
CA PHE A 32 15.14 33.04 -9.96
C PHE A 32 14.46 33.39 -11.31
N PRO A 33 15.10 33.14 -12.46
CA PRO A 33 14.45 33.28 -13.77
C PRO A 33 13.46 32.13 -14.03
N ASN A 34 12.33 32.35 -14.72
CA ASN A 34 11.32 31.34 -15.05
C ASN A 34 11.04 31.22 -16.55
N VAL A 35 11.70 30.35 -17.29
CA VAL A 35 13.00 29.74 -16.98
C VAL A 35 14.08 30.46 -17.78
N ALA A 36 15.34 30.39 -17.36
CA ALA A 36 16.44 31.09 -18.02
C ALA A 36 16.58 30.72 -19.50
N ASN A 37 16.88 31.72 -20.33
CA ASN A 37 17.08 31.52 -21.76
C ASN A 37 18.48 30.97 -22.07
N LEU A 38 18.66 29.65 -21.98
CA LEU A 38 19.95 28.98 -22.22
C LEU A 38 20.62 29.27 -23.57
N PRO A 39 19.89 29.38 -24.70
CA PRO A 39 20.51 29.70 -25.99
C PRO A 39 21.14 31.09 -26.05
N LEU A 40 20.53 32.09 -25.39
CA LEU A 40 21.03 33.48 -25.38
C LEU A 40 21.92 33.78 -24.16
N ARG A 41 21.89 32.93 -23.13
CA ARG A 41 22.75 33.02 -21.94
C ARG A 41 23.42 31.67 -21.69
N PRO A 42 24.64 31.45 -22.24
CA PRO A 42 25.34 30.18 -22.11
C PRO A 42 25.51 29.73 -20.65
N PRO A 43 25.57 28.42 -20.38
CA PRO A 43 25.54 27.87 -19.03
C PRO A 43 26.69 28.35 -18.13
N ALA A 44 27.88 28.58 -18.69
CA ALA A 44 28.99 29.14 -17.92
C ALA A 44 28.71 30.57 -17.43
N MET A 45 28.04 31.38 -18.26
CA MET A 45 27.64 32.74 -17.89
C MET A 45 26.54 32.70 -16.83
N LEU A 46 25.54 31.83 -16.98
CA LEU A 46 24.49 31.64 -15.97
C LEU A 46 25.04 31.17 -14.63
N ALA A 47 26.01 30.25 -14.64
CA ALA A 47 26.67 29.78 -13.42
C ALA A 47 27.33 30.95 -12.66
N ARG A 48 28.04 31.82 -13.38
CA ARG A 48 28.68 33.02 -12.82
C ARG A 48 27.65 34.05 -12.35
N ALA A 49 26.59 34.29 -13.12
CA ALA A 49 25.52 35.21 -12.76
C ALA A 49 24.83 34.79 -11.45
N VAL A 50 24.55 33.50 -11.28
CA VAL A 50 24.01 32.94 -10.03
C VAL A 50 25.02 33.08 -8.89
N ALA A 51 26.31 32.83 -9.12
CA ALA A 51 27.32 33.02 -8.09
C ALA A 51 27.43 34.49 -7.64
N SER A 52 27.47 35.43 -8.59
CA SER A 52 27.50 36.86 -8.30
C SER A 52 26.25 37.33 -7.58
N LEU A 53 25.06 37.01 -8.08
CA LEU A 53 23.82 37.40 -7.42
C LEU A 53 23.64 36.70 -6.07
N GLY A 54 24.14 35.48 -5.92
CA GLY A 54 24.21 34.76 -4.65
C GLY A 54 25.05 35.53 -3.63
N THR A 55 26.23 36.00 -4.02
CA THR A 55 27.09 36.82 -3.16
C THR A 55 26.41 38.13 -2.76
N LEU A 56 25.77 38.81 -3.72
CA LEU A 56 25.10 40.09 -3.46
C LEU A 56 23.82 39.95 -2.62
N SER A 57 23.15 38.79 -2.69
CA SER A 57 21.87 38.54 -2.01
C SER A 57 21.99 37.69 -0.73
N GLY A 58 23.17 37.19 -0.38
CA GLY A 58 23.34 36.26 0.74
C GLY A 58 22.79 34.85 0.46
N GLY A 59 22.99 34.34 -0.76
CA GLY A 59 22.60 32.98 -1.18
C GLY A 59 21.12 32.83 -1.56
N ARG A 60 20.41 33.93 -1.82
CA ARG A 60 18.97 33.96 -2.11
C ARG A 60 18.66 33.93 -3.60
N VAL A 61 19.38 33.12 -4.34
CA VAL A 61 19.18 32.92 -5.78
C VAL A 61 19.08 31.44 -6.10
N ASP A 62 18.16 31.09 -6.98
CA ASP A 62 18.04 29.78 -7.60
C ASP A 62 18.07 29.93 -9.13
N LEU A 63 18.21 28.83 -9.85
CA LEU A 63 18.25 28.83 -11.31
C LEU A 63 17.17 27.89 -11.84
N ALA A 64 16.23 28.39 -12.63
CA ALA A 64 15.35 27.52 -13.41
C ALA A 64 15.82 27.48 -14.87
N LEU A 65 15.83 26.29 -15.47
CA LEU A 65 16.28 26.00 -16.83
C LEU A 65 15.19 25.28 -17.62
N GLY A 66 15.19 25.37 -18.95
CA GLY A 66 14.25 24.61 -19.78
C GLY A 66 14.80 24.30 -21.17
N ALA A 67 14.17 23.33 -21.83
CA ALA A 67 14.54 22.87 -23.18
C ALA A 67 13.56 23.31 -24.28
N ARG A 68 12.50 24.06 -23.93
CA ARG A 68 11.58 24.68 -24.89
C ARG A 68 11.80 26.18 -24.91
N ALA A 69 11.76 26.75 -26.10
CA ALA A 69 11.95 28.17 -26.29
C ALA A 69 11.25 28.67 -27.57
N PHE A 70 11.11 29.98 -27.71
CA PHE A 70 10.65 30.61 -28.94
C PHE A 70 11.83 30.74 -29.91
N TRP A 71 12.09 29.66 -30.65
CA TRP A 71 13.34 29.49 -31.39
C TRP A 71 13.59 30.53 -32.48
N ASP A 72 12.54 30.98 -33.18
CA ASP A 72 12.69 31.99 -34.23
C ASP A 72 13.10 33.35 -33.65
N ALA A 73 12.54 33.71 -32.49
CA ALA A 73 12.90 34.95 -31.79
C ALA A 73 14.33 34.87 -31.20
N ILE A 74 14.74 33.69 -30.72
CA ILE A 74 16.11 33.44 -30.28
C ILE A 74 17.10 33.56 -31.44
N ALA A 75 16.77 32.98 -32.58
CA ALA A 75 17.61 33.04 -33.78
C ALA A 75 17.74 34.48 -34.30
N ALA A 76 16.65 35.26 -34.24
CA ALA A 76 16.66 36.67 -34.63
C ALA A 76 17.62 37.53 -33.78
N GLU A 77 17.90 37.15 -32.54
CA GLU A 77 18.86 37.80 -31.64
C GLU A 77 20.25 37.14 -31.64
N GLY A 78 20.53 36.24 -32.59
CA GLY A 78 21.84 35.60 -32.75
C GLY A 78 22.06 34.35 -31.89
N GLY A 79 21.02 33.86 -31.20
CA GLY A 79 21.08 32.58 -30.50
C GLY A 79 20.94 31.39 -31.45
N PRO A 80 21.46 30.20 -31.08
CA PRO A 80 21.34 29.02 -31.92
C PRO A 80 19.90 28.49 -31.93
N TRP A 81 19.35 28.25 -33.13
CA TRP A 81 18.15 27.44 -33.29
C TRP A 81 18.49 25.97 -32.98
N ARG A 82 17.60 25.25 -32.27
CA ARG A 82 17.81 23.82 -31.97
C ARG A 82 16.55 23.02 -32.19
N ALA A 83 16.71 21.83 -32.77
CA ALA A 83 15.64 20.85 -32.81
C ALA A 83 15.31 20.37 -31.38
N PRO A 84 14.09 19.90 -31.09
CA PRO A 84 13.67 19.53 -29.74
C PRO A 84 14.60 18.53 -29.02
N ALA A 85 15.11 17.52 -29.73
CA ALA A 85 16.02 16.53 -29.15
C ALA A 85 17.39 17.13 -28.81
N GLU A 86 17.88 18.04 -29.65
CA GLU A 86 19.15 18.74 -29.43
C GLU A 86 19.03 19.76 -28.29
N ALA A 87 17.88 20.43 -28.16
CA ALA A 87 17.61 21.34 -27.05
C ALA A 87 17.61 20.61 -25.69
N VAL A 88 17.07 19.39 -25.64
CA VAL A 88 17.12 18.54 -24.44
C VAL A 88 18.55 18.06 -24.14
N ALA A 89 19.30 17.62 -25.16
CA ALA A 89 20.69 17.23 -24.99
C ALA A 89 21.56 18.41 -24.51
N ALA A 90 21.36 19.59 -25.10
CA ALA A 90 22.02 20.82 -24.70
C ALA A 90 21.65 21.26 -23.27
N LEU A 91 20.40 21.04 -22.83
CA LEU A 91 20.01 21.27 -21.43
C LEU A 91 20.77 20.36 -20.47
N GLY A 92 20.95 19.08 -20.82
CA GLY A 92 21.75 18.13 -20.03
C GLY A 92 23.21 18.57 -19.88
N GLU A 93 23.84 18.96 -21.00
CA GLU A 93 25.20 19.50 -21.00
C GLU A 93 25.29 20.81 -20.20
N ALA A 94 24.29 21.69 -20.31
CA ALA A 94 24.23 22.94 -19.55
C ALA A 94 24.21 22.71 -18.04
N ILE A 95 23.40 21.76 -17.55
CA ILE A 95 23.35 21.40 -16.13
C ILE A 95 24.71 20.85 -15.66
N ALA A 96 25.37 20.00 -16.47
CA ALA A 96 26.70 19.47 -16.16
C ALA A 96 27.74 20.59 -16.04
N VAL A 97 27.77 21.52 -17.00
CA VAL A 97 28.64 22.70 -16.99
C VAL A 97 28.39 23.58 -15.74
N ILE A 98 27.13 23.87 -15.42
CA ILE A 98 26.76 24.71 -14.28
C ILE A 98 27.19 24.05 -12.97
N ARG A 99 26.89 22.77 -12.78
CA ARG A 99 27.27 22.03 -11.56
C ARG A 99 28.78 21.94 -11.39
N ALA A 100 29.52 21.72 -12.48
CA ALA A 100 30.96 21.65 -12.42
C ALA A 100 31.59 23.00 -12.05
N LEU A 101 31.08 24.11 -12.60
CA LEU A 101 31.54 25.45 -12.21
C LEU A 101 31.14 25.82 -10.78
N TRP A 102 30.01 25.33 -10.27
CA TRP A 102 29.62 25.55 -8.87
C TRP A 102 30.36 24.67 -7.87
N THR A 103 31.14 23.69 -8.34
CA THR A 103 31.95 22.81 -7.49
C THR A 103 33.32 23.46 -7.28
N PRO A 104 33.72 23.77 -6.03
CA PRO A 104 35.07 24.29 -5.77
C PRO A 104 36.15 23.31 -6.23
N GLY A 105 37.21 23.81 -6.86
CA GLY A 105 38.29 22.96 -7.38
C GLY A 105 39.25 23.72 -8.28
N GLY A 106 40.09 22.97 -9.00
CA GLY A 106 40.94 23.51 -10.07
C GLY A 106 40.17 23.74 -11.38
N GLN A 107 40.91 24.06 -12.44
CA GLN A 107 40.33 24.29 -13.77
C GLN A 107 39.45 23.13 -14.25
N VAL A 108 38.29 23.48 -14.80
CA VAL A 108 37.26 22.54 -15.26
C VAL A 108 37.39 22.36 -16.77
N HIS A 109 37.58 21.11 -17.17
CA HIS A 109 37.51 20.67 -18.55
C HIS A 109 36.32 19.71 -18.69
N LEU A 110 35.34 20.09 -19.49
CA LEU A 110 34.16 19.29 -19.78
C LEU A 110 33.92 19.30 -21.30
N PRO A 111 34.12 18.17 -21.99
CA PRO A 111 33.73 18.10 -23.40
C PRO A 111 32.21 18.17 -23.51
N GLY A 112 31.71 18.82 -24.56
CA GLY A 112 30.29 18.84 -24.86
C GLY A 112 30.03 19.25 -26.31
N LYS A 113 28.96 18.71 -26.89
CA LYS A 113 28.60 18.95 -28.29
C LYS A 113 27.99 20.34 -28.48
N HIS A 114 27.24 20.82 -27.48
CA HIS A 114 26.55 22.10 -27.48
C HIS A 114 27.14 23.05 -26.44
N TYR A 115 27.56 22.54 -25.29
CA TYR A 115 28.20 23.30 -24.23
C TYR A 115 29.34 22.50 -23.61
N GLY A 116 30.55 23.04 -23.68
CA GLY A 116 31.73 22.48 -23.02
C GLY A 116 32.50 23.55 -22.27
N LEU A 117 33.49 23.10 -21.49
CA LEU A 117 34.47 23.92 -20.82
C LEU A 117 35.85 23.38 -21.19
N ASP A 118 36.79 24.28 -21.40
CA ASP A 118 38.19 23.93 -21.57
C ASP A 118 39.03 24.90 -20.74
N GLY A 119 39.49 24.42 -19.58
CA GLY A 119 40.29 25.22 -18.64
C GLY A 119 39.50 26.28 -17.89
N ALA A 120 38.19 26.11 -17.70
CA ALA A 120 37.36 27.14 -17.07
C ALA A 120 37.52 27.15 -15.54
N GLU A 121 37.76 28.32 -14.96
CA GLU A 121 37.83 28.47 -13.50
C GLU A 121 36.45 28.31 -12.85
N PRO A 122 36.33 27.51 -11.76
CA PRO A 122 35.10 27.42 -10.98
C PRO A 122 34.59 28.79 -10.48
N ALA A 123 33.28 28.87 -10.32
CA ALA A 123 32.56 30.00 -9.75
C ALA A 123 31.52 29.50 -8.74
N PRO A 124 31.94 28.99 -7.57
CA PRO A 124 31.01 28.48 -6.56
C PRO A 124 30.15 29.62 -5.99
N PRO A 125 28.80 29.50 -6.02
CA PRO A 125 27.91 30.45 -5.36
C PRO A 125 27.97 30.26 -3.84
N PRO A 126 27.69 31.30 -3.04
CA PRO A 126 27.45 31.10 -1.62
C PRO A 126 26.18 30.30 -1.39
N GLY A 127 26.26 29.30 -0.51
CA GLY A 127 25.18 28.35 -0.27
C GLY A 127 25.07 27.27 -1.36
N ARG A 128 23.86 26.72 -1.56
CA ARG A 128 23.58 25.70 -2.57
C ARG A 128 22.33 26.09 -3.37
N PRO A 129 22.45 26.91 -4.43
CA PRO A 129 21.34 27.25 -5.30
C PRO A 129 20.71 26.00 -5.90
N GLY A 130 19.38 25.92 -5.88
CA GLY A 130 18.64 24.88 -6.56
C GLY A 130 18.66 25.07 -8.08
N ILE A 131 18.72 23.97 -8.83
CA ILE A 131 18.44 23.95 -10.27
C ILE A 131 17.04 23.38 -10.47
N TRP A 132 16.10 24.24 -10.86
CA TRP A 132 14.74 23.86 -11.25
C TRP A 132 14.72 23.60 -12.75
N VAL A 133 14.00 22.57 -13.21
CA VAL A 133 13.91 22.26 -14.64
C VAL A 133 12.47 22.33 -15.10
N GLY A 134 12.16 23.29 -15.96
CA GLY A 134 10.90 23.35 -16.70
C GLY A 134 10.85 22.25 -17.74
N ALA A 135 10.27 21.10 -17.38
CA ALA A 135 10.15 19.93 -18.23
C ALA A 135 8.74 19.80 -18.82
N LEU A 136 8.65 19.73 -20.16
CA LEU A 136 7.44 19.43 -20.92
C LEU A 136 7.80 18.45 -22.05
N GLY A 137 8.21 17.22 -21.70
CA GLY A 137 8.69 16.22 -22.68
C GLY A 137 9.00 14.79 -22.17
N PRO A 138 8.49 13.71 -22.82
CA PRO A 138 8.59 12.29 -22.41
C PRO A 138 10.00 11.64 -22.40
N ARG A 139 11.03 12.30 -22.93
CA ARG A 139 12.38 11.72 -23.11
C ARG A 139 13.34 11.95 -21.92
N MET A 140 12.95 12.75 -20.92
CA MET A 140 13.74 13.01 -19.70
C MET A 140 13.35 12.14 -18.48
N LEU A 141 12.37 11.23 -18.62
CA LEU A 141 11.82 10.43 -17.52
C LEU A 141 12.06 8.91 -17.66
N ARG A 142 13.29 8.42 -17.66
CA ARG A 142 13.55 6.96 -17.58
C ARG A 142 14.78 6.75 -16.70
N LEU A 143 14.73 6.01 -15.59
CA LEU A 143 14.01 4.74 -15.38
C LEU A 143 12.89 4.76 -14.30
N ALA A 144 11.89 3.90 -14.57
CA ALA A 144 11.13 3.08 -13.61
C ALA A 144 9.92 3.62 -12.83
N VAL A 145 9.02 4.42 -13.44
CA VAL A 145 7.57 4.38 -13.13
C VAL A 145 6.82 4.92 -14.34
N GLY A 146 5.82 4.20 -14.88
CA GLY A 146 4.96 4.61 -16.00
C GLY A 146 4.90 6.13 -16.25
N ASP A 147 4.04 6.83 -15.52
CA ASP A 147 3.95 8.30 -15.57
C ASP A 147 4.81 8.99 -14.48
N GLY A 148 5.01 8.34 -13.32
CA GLY A 148 5.87 8.81 -12.21
C GLY A 148 5.33 8.39 -10.83
N LEU A 149 6.19 7.99 -9.88
CA LEU A 149 5.85 7.91 -8.44
C LEU A 149 6.43 9.15 -7.76
N ASP A 150 5.92 10.31 -8.17
CA ASP A 150 6.33 11.62 -7.69
C ASP A 150 5.11 12.51 -7.46
N ALA A 151 5.32 13.65 -6.80
CA ALA A 151 4.24 14.59 -6.50
C ALA A 151 3.53 15.13 -7.76
N GLY A 152 4.23 15.25 -8.89
CA GLY A 152 3.66 15.75 -10.15
C GLY A 152 2.66 14.77 -10.77
N HIS A 153 2.77 13.48 -10.44
CA HIS A 153 1.89 12.41 -10.91
C HIS A 153 1.10 11.77 -9.76
N SER A 154 0.83 12.53 -8.69
CA SER A 154 0.06 12.07 -7.52
C SER A 154 0.54 10.72 -6.98
N TRP A 155 1.86 10.48 -7.02
CA TRP A 155 2.48 9.25 -6.55
C TRP A 155 1.91 7.97 -7.20
N GLY A 156 1.52 8.06 -8.48
CA GLY A 156 0.97 6.94 -9.25
C GLY A 156 -0.55 6.81 -9.18
N TRP A 157 -1.25 7.68 -8.43
CA TRP A 157 -2.71 7.79 -8.49
C TRP A 157 -3.12 8.74 -9.62
N ILE A 158 -3.09 8.20 -10.83
CA ILE A 158 -3.37 8.91 -12.07
C ILE A 158 -4.70 8.46 -12.68
N SER A 159 -5.23 9.22 -13.63
CA SER A 159 -6.52 8.94 -14.27
C SER A 159 -6.49 7.80 -15.30
N ASP A 160 -5.31 7.30 -15.68
CA ASP A 160 -5.20 6.20 -16.63
C ASP A 160 -5.31 4.86 -15.90
N ALA A 161 -6.46 4.21 -16.02
CA ALA A 161 -6.75 2.95 -15.33
C ALA A 161 -5.81 1.78 -15.69
N TYR A 162 -5.07 1.88 -16.79
CA TYR A 162 -4.13 0.84 -17.23
C TYR A 162 -2.69 1.13 -16.81
N ARG A 163 -2.47 2.21 -16.05
CA ARG A 163 -1.16 2.60 -15.50
C ARG A 163 -1.31 3.10 -14.06
N GLY A 164 -0.19 3.28 -13.39
CA GLY A 164 -0.18 3.71 -12.00
C GLY A 164 -0.54 2.59 -11.03
N ASN A 165 -0.98 2.99 -9.84
CA ASN A 165 -1.26 2.10 -8.71
C ASN A 165 -2.63 2.34 -8.09
N TYR A 166 -3.45 3.22 -8.68
CA TYR A 166 -4.79 3.57 -8.20
C TYR A 166 -4.88 4.08 -6.74
N GLY A 167 -3.76 4.47 -6.14
CA GLY A 167 -3.69 4.84 -4.72
C GLY A 167 -3.38 3.67 -3.78
N ASP A 168 -3.34 2.44 -4.29
CA ASP A 168 -3.20 1.21 -3.49
C ASP A 168 -1.77 0.98 -2.98
N ASN A 169 -0.79 1.76 -3.48
CA ASN A 169 0.56 1.74 -2.91
C ASN A 169 0.65 2.59 -1.63
N SER A 170 0.29 1.99 -0.50
CA SER A 170 0.20 2.70 0.77
C SER A 170 1.52 3.31 1.26
N LEU A 171 2.67 2.80 0.80
CA LEU A 171 3.99 3.34 1.18
C LEU A 171 4.11 4.83 0.84
N LEU A 172 3.45 5.27 -0.24
CA LEU A 172 3.54 6.64 -0.74
C LEU A 172 2.63 7.63 -0.02
N TYR A 173 1.85 7.18 0.98
CA TYR A 173 1.20 8.09 1.93
C TYR A 173 2.15 8.61 3.01
N PHE A 174 3.29 7.95 3.23
CA PHE A 174 4.23 8.33 4.28
C PHE A 174 5.34 9.25 3.74
N ASP A 175 5.60 10.33 4.48
CA ASP A 175 6.55 11.37 4.08
C ASP A 175 7.99 10.87 3.93
N ASN A 176 8.41 9.89 4.72
CA ASN A 176 9.73 9.28 4.59
C ASN A 176 9.94 8.65 3.21
N TYR A 177 8.95 7.95 2.66
CA TYR A 177 9.04 7.38 1.32
C TYR A 177 8.91 8.43 0.23
N ARG A 178 8.08 9.47 0.42
CA ARG A 178 7.91 10.59 -0.53
C ARG A 178 9.07 11.58 -0.57
N ASN A 179 9.81 11.73 0.53
CA ASN A 179 10.94 12.64 0.64
C ASN A 179 12.30 11.93 0.52
N ALA A 180 12.32 10.59 0.42
CA ALA A 180 13.54 9.86 0.11
C ALA A 180 14.12 10.32 -1.24
N GLU A 181 15.45 10.43 -1.31
CA GLU A 181 16.20 10.89 -2.47
C GLU A 181 16.90 9.71 -3.18
N PRO A 182 17.28 9.84 -4.46
CA PRO A 182 18.06 8.81 -5.16
C PRO A 182 19.30 8.36 -4.37
N GLY A 183 19.50 7.05 -4.28
CA GLY A 183 20.52 6.43 -3.42
C GLY A 183 20.05 6.08 -2.01
N ASP A 184 18.89 6.58 -1.56
CA ASP A 184 18.24 6.10 -0.33
C ASP A 184 17.55 4.75 -0.59
N PRO A 185 17.78 3.71 0.24
CA PRO A 185 17.07 2.44 0.11
C PRO A 185 15.53 2.55 0.09
N LEU A 186 14.93 3.54 0.74
CA LEU A 186 13.49 3.79 0.69
C LEU A 186 13.07 4.29 -0.70
N TYR A 187 13.88 5.13 -1.33
CA TYR A 187 13.64 5.58 -2.70
C TYR A 187 13.78 4.41 -3.68
N GLU A 188 14.93 3.72 -3.64
CA GLU A 188 15.29 2.68 -4.60
C GLU A 188 14.37 1.45 -4.54
N LYS A 189 13.73 1.18 -3.39
CA LYS A 189 12.86 0.00 -3.22
C LYS A 189 11.37 0.31 -3.29
N ALA A 190 10.93 1.49 -2.85
CA ALA A 190 9.50 1.82 -2.83
C ALA A 190 9.04 2.49 -4.12
N ARG A 191 9.97 3.03 -4.93
CA ARG A 191 9.65 3.74 -6.17
C ARG A 191 10.02 2.97 -7.43
N THR A 192 9.91 1.65 -7.38
CA THR A 192 10.08 0.78 -8.54
C THR A 192 8.74 0.48 -9.19
N GLY A 193 8.64 0.66 -10.50
CA GLY A 193 7.42 0.34 -11.24
C GLY A 193 7.65 0.04 -12.71
N THR A 194 6.63 -0.55 -13.33
CA THR A 194 6.64 -0.88 -14.76
C THR A 194 6.62 0.39 -15.60
N ASN A 195 7.27 0.35 -16.76
CA ASN A 195 7.32 1.48 -17.67
C ASN A 195 6.25 1.38 -18.76
N ALA A 196 5.01 1.12 -18.34
CA ALA A 196 3.88 0.89 -19.24
C ALA A 196 3.64 2.06 -20.21
N ALA A 197 3.87 3.31 -19.78
CA ALA A 197 3.75 4.50 -20.62
C ALA A 197 4.72 4.51 -21.81
N LYS A 198 5.78 3.69 -21.78
CA LYS A 198 6.80 3.58 -22.83
C LYS A 198 6.83 2.21 -23.48
N GLY A 199 5.75 1.46 -23.36
CA GLY A 199 5.56 0.14 -23.95
C GLY A 199 6.22 -1.01 -23.20
N GLY A 200 6.66 -0.80 -21.96
CA GLY A 200 7.10 -1.91 -21.10
C GLY A 200 5.91 -2.77 -20.63
N GLY A 201 6.10 -4.07 -20.51
CA GLY A 201 5.09 -4.99 -19.99
C GLY A 201 4.92 -4.85 -18.47
N PHE A 202 3.71 -5.16 -17.98
CA PHE A 202 3.37 -5.09 -16.55
C PHE A 202 4.16 -6.08 -15.69
N PHE A 203 4.66 -7.16 -16.29
CA PHE A 203 5.31 -8.25 -15.56
C PHE A 203 6.79 -8.41 -15.92
N ASP A 204 7.34 -7.53 -16.75
CA ASP A 204 8.71 -7.67 -17.29
C ASP A 204 9.75 -7.68 -16.15
N ILE A 205 9.63 -6.74 -15.20
CA ILE A 205 10.55 -6.62 -14.06
C ILE A 205 10.44 -7.87 -13.17
N LEU A 206 9.21 -8.23 -12.77
CA LEU A 206 8.94 -9.41 -11.95
C LEU A 206 9.50 -10.68 -12.59
N THR A 207 9.21 -10.87 -13.88
CA THR A 207 9.67 -12.04 -14.65
C THR A 207 11.20 -12.06 -14.76
N ALA A 208 11.83 -10.92 -15.02
CA ALA A 208 13.28 -10.83 -15.10
C ALA A 208 13.96 -11.15 -13.77
N ASP A 209 13.43 -10.65 -12.65
CA ASP A 209 13.96 -10.92 -11.33
C ASP A 209 13.76 -12.37 -10.89
N VAL A 210 12.60 -12.98 -11.18
CA VAL A 210 12.36 -14.40 -10.91
C VAL A 210 13.28 -15.29 -11.75
N LYS A 211 13.38 -15.06 -13.07
CA LYS A 211 14.26 -15.84 -13.95
C LYS A 211 15.73 -15.71 -13.56
N ALA A 212 16.15 -14.54 -13.08
CA ALA A 212 17.52 -14.30 -12.64
C ALA A 212 17.79 -14.70 -11.18
N GLY A 213 16.80 -15.22 -10.44
CA GLY A 213 16.95 -15.57 -9.02
C GLY A 213 17.19 -14.37 -8.10
N ARG A 214 16.74 -13.17 -8.51
CA ARG A 214 16.91 -11.90 -7.80
C ARG A 214 15.61 -11.33 -7.21
N LEU A 215 14.53 -12.11 -7.18
CA LEU A 215 13.27 -11.68 -6.56
C LEU A 215 13.56 -11.20 -5.11
N PRO A 216 13.15 -9.97 -4.74
CA PRO A 216 13.33 -9.47 -3.39
C PRO A 216 12.69 -10.37 -2.33
N ALA A 217 13.22 -10.32 -1.11
CA ALA A 217 12.68 -11.10 0.01
C ALA A 217 11.22 -10.74 0.36
N VAL A 218 10.82 -9.49 0.06
CA VAL A 218 9.44 -8.99 0.16
C VAL A 218 9.18 -8.14 -1.07
N SER A 219 8.10 -8.44 -1.79
CA SER A 219 7.66 -7.68 -2.96
C SER A 219 6.17 -7.34 -2.82
N TRP A 220 5.85 -6.06 -2.90
CA TRP A 220 4.47 -5.58 -2.99
C TRP A 220 4.14 -5.38 -4.47
N ILE A 221 3.15 -6.12 -4.97
CA ILE A 221 2.68 -6.01 -6.36
C ILE A 221 1.38 -5.25 -6.31
N VAL A 222 1.35 -4.06 -6.90
CA VAL A 222 0.17 -3.19 -6.96
C VAL A 222 -0.25 -3.05 -8.41
N ALA A 223 -1.50 -3.43 -8.70
CA ALA A 223 -2.02 -3.43 -10.04
C ALA A 223 -2.56 -2.03 -10.43
N PRO A 224 -2.56 -1.67 -11.72
CA PRO A 224 -3.38 -0.55 -12.21
C PRO A 224 -4.88 -0.82 -11.99
N GLU A 225 -5.67 0.24 -11.81
CA GLU A 225 -7.13 0.19 -11.55
C GLU A 225 -7.89 -0.85 -12.39
N ALA A 226 -7.59 -0.94 -13.69
CA ALA A 226 -8.27 -1.84 -14.62
C ALA A 226 -8.18 -3.32 -14.22
N PHE A 227 -7.24 -3.66 -13.33
CA PHE A 227 -6.92 -5.02 -12.91
C PHE A 227 -7.06 -5.24 -11.39
N THR A 228 -7.56 -4.25 -10.64
CA THR A 228 -7.73 -4.37 -9.17
C THR A 228 -9.04 -5.05 -8.77
N GLU A 229 -9.89 -5.39 -9.75
CA GLU A 229 -11.26 -5.88 -9.53
C GLU A 229 -12.19 -4.86 -8.85
N HIS A 230 -11.81 -3.57 -8.83
CA HIS A 230 -12.70 -2.49 -8.45
C HIS A 230 -13.99 -2.57 -9.29
N PRO A 231 -15.20 -2.46 -8.72
CA PRO A 231 -16.43 -2.86 -9.42
C PRO A 231 -16.86 -2.00 -10.62
N ASN A 232 -16.10 -0.96 -10.97
CA ASN A 232 -16.21 -0.31 -12.28
C ASN A 232 -15.46 -1.09 -13.39
N ARG A 233 -14.87 -2.23 -13.03
CA ARG A 233 -14.12 -3.20 -13.85
C ARG A 233 -14.66 -4.61 -13.62
N PRO A 234 -14.85 -5.40 -14.70
CA PRO A 234 -15.09 -6.83 -14.60
C PRO A 234 -14.01 -7.57 -13.81
N ALA A 235 -14.42 -8.42 -12.86
CA ALA A 235 -13.49 -9.17 -11.99
C ALA A 235 -12.56 -10.12 -12.77
N ASN A 236 -12.95 -10.59 -13.95
CA ASN A 236 -12.10 -11.42 -14.79
C ASN A 236 -10.83 -10.70 -15.26
N TYR A 237 -10.81 -9.36 -15.28
CA TYR A 237 -9.61 -8.58 -15.59
C TYR A 237 -8.53 -8.74 -14.51
N GLY A 238 -8.92 -8.74 -13.24
CA GLY A 238 -8.01 -9.06 -12.13
C GLY A 238 -7.56 -10.51 -12.16
N ALA A 239 -8.45 -11.44 -12.49
CA ALA A 239 -8.08 -12.84 -12.69
C ALA A 239 -6.98 -13.03 -13.77
N TRP A 240 -7.02 -12.25 -14.86
CA TRP A 240 -5.93 -12.22 -15.84
C TRP A 240 -4.62 -11.73 -15.22
N TYR A 241 -4.66 -10.62 -14.48
CA TYR A 241 -3.46 -10.03 -13.87
C TYR A 241 -2.82 -10.98 -12.84
N ILE A 242 -3.64 -11.58 -11.97
CA ILE A 242 -3.20 -12.59 -11.00
C ILE A 242 -2.57 -13.79 -11.71
N ALA A 243 -3.19 -14.29 -12.79
CA ALA A 243 -2.64 -15.40 -13.57
C ALA A 243 -1.26 -15.06 -14.16
N ARG A 244 -1.07 -13.84 -14.69
CA ARG A 244 0.22 -13.39 -15.21
C ARG A 244 1.29 -13.20 -14.13
N VAL A 245 0.90 -12.76 -12.93
CA VAL A 245 1.80 -12.74 -11.75
C VAL A 245 2.23 -14.16 -11.40
N LEU A 246 1.29 -15.11 -11.36
CA LEU A 246 1.59 -16.53 -11.11
C LEU A 246 2.51 -17.12 -12.19
N ASP A 247 2.26 -16.84 -13.47
CA ASP A 247 3.14 -17.26 -14.57
C ASP A 247 4.57 -16.73 -14.38
N ALA A 248 4.72 -15.46 -13.99
CA ALA A 248 6.01 -14.85 -13.72
C ALA A 248 6.73 -15.51 -12.53
N LEU A 249 6.02 -15.70 -11.40
CA LEU A 249 6.58 -16.32 -10.19
C LEU A 249 6.95 -17.79 -10.37
N THR A 250 6.21 -18.51 -11.23
CA THR A 250 6.43 -19.94 -11.49
C THR A 250 7.41 -20.22 -12.62
N ALA A 251 7.87 -19.20 -13.35
CA ALA A 251 8.84 -19.33 -14.43
C ALA A 251 10.21 -19.86 -14.00
N ASN A 252 10.53 -19.82 -12.70
CA ASN A 252 11.71 -20.42 -12.11
C ASN A 252 11.32 -21.32 -10.93
N PRO A 253 11.36 -22.66 -11.09
CA PRO A 253 10.99 -23.60 -10.03
C PRO A 253 11.80 -23.44 -8.73
N GLU A 254 13.07 -23.03 -8.81
CA GLU A 254 13.91 -22.82 -7.64
C GLU A 254 13.44 -21.60 -6.82
N VAL A 255 13.00 -20.54 -7.49
CA VAL A 255 12.39 -19.37 -6.81
C VAL A 255 11.02 -19.76 -6.26
N TRP A 256 10.15 -20.34 -7.09
CA TRP A 256 8.79 -20.71 -6.67
C TRP A 256 8.76 -21.65 -5.45
N SER A 257 9.69 -22.61 -5.39
CA SER A 257 9.79 -23.58 -4.28
C SER A 257 9.94 -22.94 -2.89
N ARG A 258 10.31 -21.66 -2.83
CA ARG A 258 10.53 -20.88 -1.61
C ARG A 258 9.70 -19.58 -1.57
N THR A 259 8.67 -19.46 -2.40
CA THR A 259 7.82 -18.28 -2.51
C THR A 259 6.44 -18.53 -1.92
N ALA A 260 5.87 -17.49 -1.31
CA ALA A 260 4.45 -17.41 -0.99
C ALA A 260 3.88 -16.14 -1.62
N LEU A 261 2.82 -16.28 -2.40
CA LEU A 261 2.02 -15.17 -2.91
C LEU A 261 0.80 -14.99 -2.02
N PHE A 262 0.65 -13.79 -1.48
CA PHE A 262 -0.54 -13.35 -0.77
C PHE A 262 -1.37 -12.48 -1.72
N ILE A 263 -2.59 -12.89 -2.03
CA ILE A 263 -3.55 -12.11 -2.82
C ILE A 263 -4.56 -11.55 -1.84
N THR A 264 -4.65 -10.23 -1.79
CA THR A 264 -5.43 -9.49 -0.79
C THR A 264 -6.25 -8.41 -1.49
N TYR A 265 -7.38 -8.07 -0.91
CA TYR A 265 -8.22 -6.95 -1.32
C TYR A 265 -8.17 -5.91 -0.21
N ASP A 266 -8.02 -4.63 -0.54
CA ASP A 266 -7.88 -3.56 0.44
C ASP A 266 -9.19 -3.32 1.21
N GLU A 267 -10.32 -3.38 0.51
CA GLU A 267 -11.66 -3.18 1.05
C GLU A 267 -12.74 -4.02 0.32
N ASN A 268 -14.03 -3.81 0.63
CA ASN A 268 -15.14 -4.65 0.17
C ASN A 268 -16.13 -3.94 -0.78
N ASP A 269 -15.79 -2.75 -1.26
CA ASP A 269 -16.55 -1.80 -2.07
C ASP A 269 -18.00 -1.56 -1.60
N GLY A 270 -18.23 -1.70 -0.29
CA GLY A 270 -19.57 -1.64 0.30
C GLY A 270 -20.47 -2.84 -0.01
N PHE A 271 -19.97 -3.91 -0.64
CA PHE A 271 -20.71 -5.16 -0.81
C PHE A 271 -21.05 -5.80 0.54
N PHE A 272 -22.22 -6.43 0.62
CA PHE A 272 -22.67 -7.09 1.83
C PHE A 272 -21.79 -8.28 2.21
N ASP A 273 -21.29 -8.29 3.45
CA ASP A 273 -20.79 -9.48 4.14
C ASP A 273 -21.63 -9.70 5.41
N HIS A 274 -21.93 -10.97 5.71
CA HIS A 274 -22.80 -11.35 6.83
C HIS A 274 -22.05 -11.41 8.17
N VAL A 275 -20.72 -11.37 8.16
CA VAL A 275 -19.90 -11.42 9.38
C VAL A 275 -19.81 -10.01 9.96
N VAL A 276 -20.28 -9.87 11.19
CA VAL A 276 -20.03 -8.67 11.99
C VAL A 276 -18.53 -8.61 12.32
N PRO A 277 -17.80 -7.56 11.89
CA PRO A 277 -16.38 -7.43 12.19
C PRO A 277 -16.12 -7.41 13.70
N PRO A 278 -15.04 -8.02 14.20
CA PRO A 278 -14.62 -7.86 15.59
C PRO A 278 -14.40 -6.38 15.94
N TYR A 279 -14.93 -5.96 17.10
CA TYR A 279 -14.75 -4.60 17.60
C TYR A 279 -14.44 -4.58 19.12
N PRO A 280 -13.66 -3.59 19.59
CA PRO A 280 -13.24 -3.48 20.98
C PRO A 280 -14.35 -2.89 21.86
N ASP A 281 -15.20 -3.76 22.40
CA ASP A 281 -16.23 -3.41 23.40
C ASP A 281 -15.75 -3.85 24.80
N ARG A 282 -16.26 -4.95 25.34
CA ARG A 282 -15.84 -5.45 26.65
C ARG A 282 -14.58 -6.29 26.48
N SER A 283 -13.47 -5.89 27.09
CA SER A 283 -12.17 -6.50 26.82
C SER A 283 -11.38 -6.80 28.08
N ALA A 284 -10.77 -8.00 28.12
CA ALA A 284 -9.69 -8.35 29.05
C ALA A 284 -8.30 -7.99 28.50
N VAL A 285 -8.23 -7.48 27.26
CA VAL A 285 -7.03 -7.01 26.57
C VAL A 285 -7.03 -5.48 26.52
N ASP A 286 -5.84 -4.88 26.60
CA ASP A 286 -5.62 -3.43 26.44
C ASP A 286 -6.14 -2.93 25.08
N LEU A 287 -6.94 -1.85 25.14
CA LEU A 287 -7.59 -1.21 23.98
C LEU A 287 -6.86 0.03 23.48
N THR A 288 -5.65 0.30 23.99
CA THR A 288 -4.83 1.43 23.54
C THR A 288 -4.61 1.37 22.02
N GLY A 289 -4.97 2.44 21.33
CA GLY A 289 -4.88 2.54 19.86
C GLY A 289 -6.09 1.99 19.09
N GLU A 290 -7.14 1.52 19.77
CA GLU A 290 -8.35 0.95 19.14
C GLU A 290 -9.63 1.77 19.34
N LEU A 291 -9.52 2.92 20.00
CA LEU A 291 -10.64 3.84 20.25
C LEU A 291 -10.41 5.16 19.52
N LEU A 292 -11.40 5.58 18.73
CA LEU A 292 -11.44 6.91 18.09
C LEU A 292 -12.53 7.73 18.78
N ASP A 293 -12.17 8.85 19.39
CA ASP A 293 -13.09 9.70 20.18
C ASP A 293 -13.88 8.92 21.26
N GLY A 294 -13.23 7.92 21.86
CA GLY A 294 -13.83 7.04 22.86
C GLY A 294 -14.77 5.97 22.30
N GLN A 295 -14.93 5.90 20.97
CA GLN A 295 -15.74 4.87 20.30
C GLN A 295 -14.87 3.73 19.74
N PRO A 296 -15.35 2.48 19.78
CA PRO A 296 -14.67 1.34 19.18
C PRO A 296 -14.40 1.55 17.68
N TYR A 297 -13.14 1.44 17.26
CA TYR A 297 -12.79 1.42 15.83
C TYR A 297 -12.82 -0.02 15.28
N GLY A 298 -12.01 -0.93 15.84
CA GLY A 298 -12.04 -2.35 15.52
C GLY A 298 -11.51 -2.74 14.14
N LEU A 299 -11.99 -3.87 13.64
CA LEU A 299 -11.72 -4.37 12.29
C LEU A 299 -12.78 -3.87 11.29
N GLY A 300 -12.41 -3.85 10.01
CA GLY A 300 -13.34 -3.57 8.91
C GLY A 300 -14.10 -4.80 8.43
N GLN A 301 -14.94 -4.60 7.41
CA GLN A 301 -15.64 -5.66 6.70
C GLN A 301 -14.66 -6.73 6.21
N ARG A 302 -15.12 -7.99 6.17
CA ARG A 302 -14.28 -9.08 5.72
C ARG A 302 -13.99 -8.95 4.23
N VAL A 303 -12.73 -9.12 3.89
CA VAL A 303 -12.22 -9.18 2.51
C VAL A 303 -11.63 -10.56 2.21
N PRO A 304 -11.61 -11.01 0.95
CA PRO A 304 -10.94 -12.26 0.59
C PRO A 304 -9.43 -12.18 0.82
N MET A 305 -8.83 -13.31 1.15
CA MET A 305 -7.38 -13.49 1.13
C MET A 305 -7.06 -14.90 0.62
N LEU A 306 -6.16 -14.98 -0.36
CA LEU A 306 -5.65 -16.25 -0.87
C LEU A 306 -4.15 -16.33 -0.61
N VAL A 307 -3.70 -17.48 -0.12
CA VAL A 307 -2.28 -17.80 0.06
C VAL A 307 -1.90 -18.87 -0.95
N VAL A 308 -1.10 -18.52 -1.95
CA VAL A 308 -0.68 -19.43 -3.02
C VAL A 308 0.81 -19.71 -2.87
N SER A 309 1.14 -20.96 -2.54
CA SER A 309 2.51 -21.40 -2.24
C SER A 309 2.61 -22.92 -2.32
N PRO A 310 3.82 -23.49 -2.54
CA PRO A 310 4.06 -24.91 -2.28
C PRO A 310 3.58 -25.37 -0.89
N TRP A 311 3.68 -24.49 0.12
CA TRP A 311 3.29 -24.80 1.51
C TRP A 311 1.79 -24.67 1.79
N SER A 312 0.99 -24.11 0.89
CA SER A 312 -0.48 -24.00 1.04
C SER A 312 -1.26 -24.98 0.15
N LYS A 313 -0.56 -25.90 -0.52
CA LYS A 313 -1.15 -26.84 -1.49
C LYS A 313 -2.28 -27.69 -0.88
N GLY A 314 -3.33 -27.94 -1.66
CA GLY A 314 -4.44 -28.83 -1.29
C GLY A 314 -5.78 -28.16 -1.01
N GLY A 315 -5.95 -26.86 -1.31
CA GLY A 315 -7.25 -26.20 -1.28
C GLY A 315 -7.87 -26.11 0.11
N ARG A 316 -7.06 -25.80 1.12
CA ARG A 316 -7.45 -25.77 2.53
C ARG A 316 -8.07 -24.43 2.93
N VAL A 317 -8.78 -24.42 4.05
CA VAL A 317 -9.31 -23.20 4.67
C VAL A 317 -8.63 -22.97 6.01
N CYS A 318 -8.12 -21.75 6.22
CA CYS A 318 -7.66 -21.27 7.52
C CYS A 318 -8.71 -20.32 8.08
N SER A 319 -9.32 -20.66 9.21
CA SER A 319 -10.38 -19.86 9.86
C SER A 319 -9.91 -19.14 11.12
N GLN A 320 -8.60 -18.90 11.22
CA GLN A 320 -8.07 -17.92 12.18
C GLN A 320 -8.47 -16.51 11.72
N VAL A 321 -8.76 -15.64 12.69
CA VAL A 321 -9.00 -14.22 12.40
C VAL A 321 -7.70 -13.59 11.94
N PHE A 322 -7.75 -12.90 10.80
CA PHE A 322 -6.67 -12.10 10.26
C PHE A 322 -7.23 -10.73 9.85
N ASP A 323 -6.33 -9.77 9.77
CA ASP A 323 -6.53 -8.42 9.26
C ASP A 323 -5.31 -8.04 8.39
N HIS A 324 -5.30 -6.83 7.82
CA HIS A 324 -4.17 -6.36 7.01
C HIS A 324 -2.85 -6.30 7.79
N THR A 325 -2.89 -6.06 9.12
CA THR A 325 -1.68 -6.08 9.96
C THR A 325 -1.10 -7.48 10.12
N SER A 326 -1.87 -8.54 9.86
CA SER A 326 -1.40 -9.93 9.92
C SER A 326 -0.31 -10.21 8.88
N ILE A 327 -0.28 -9.48 7.74
CA ILE A 327 0.82 -9.53 6.76
C ILE A 327 2.10 -8.98 7.39
N VAL A 328 2.02 -7.84 8.08
CA VAL A 328 3.16 -7.26 8.78
C VAL A 328 3.66 -8.21 9.87
N ARG A 329 2.77 -8.87 10.61
CA ARG A 329 3.14 -9.87 11.63
C ARG A 329 3.78 -11.12 11.05
N PHE A 330 3.36 -11.55 9.85
CA PHE A 330 4.06 -12.62 9.13
C PHE A 330 5.50 -12.21 8.84
N LEU A 331 5.72 -10.96 8.40
CA LEU A 331 7.07 -10.41 8.17
C LEU A 331 7.87 -10.28 9.48
N GLU A 332 7.25 -9.84 10.58
CA GLU A 332 7.87 -9.86 11.92
C GLU A 332 8.39 -11.25 12.25
N ARG A 333 7.53 -12.27 12.08
CA ARG A 333 7.87 -13.66 12.38
C ARG A 333 8.97 -14.21 11.48
N ARG A 334 8.95 -13.85 10.19
CA ARG A 334 9.92 -14.31 9.19
C ARG A 334 11.29 -13.65 9.31
N PHE A 335 11.35 -12.37 9.66
CA PHE A 335 12.57 -11.56 9.61
C PHE A 335 13.07 -11.09 10.99
N GLY A 336 12.33 -11.35 12.07
CA GLY A 336 12.73 -10.97 13.43
C GLY A 336 12.64 -9.47 13.70
N VAL A 337 11.71 -8.78 13.03
CA VAL A 337 11.43 -7.34 13.23
C VAL A 337 10.17 -7.16 14.08
N HIS A 338 9.98 -5.95 14.63
CA HIS A 338 8.78 -5.61 15.40
C HIS A 338 8.17 -4.28 14.94
N GLU A 339 6.87 -4.28 14.64
CA GLU A 339 6.05 -3.12 14.30
C GLU A 339 5.32 -2.61 15.56
N PRO A 340 5.78 -1.52 16.19
CA PRO A 340 5.19 -1.03 17.44
C PRO A 340 3.77 -0.47 17.28
N ASN A 341 3.31 -0.16 16.06
CA ASN A 341 2.01 0.47 15.83
C ASN A 341 0.83 -0.52 15.76
N ILE A 342 1.07 -1.84 15.79
CA ILE A 342 -0.02 -2.81 15.91
C ILE A 342 -0.46 -2.87 17.37
N SER A 343 -1.71 -2.49 17.63
CA SER A 343 -2.28 -2.41 18.98
C SER A 343 -2.19 -3.74 19.75
N PRO A 344 -2.17 -3.69 21.09
CA PRO A 344 -2.23 -4.89 21.92
C PRO A 344 -3.46 -5.76 21.61
N TRP A 345 -4.61 -5.13 21.33
CA TRP A 345 -5.86 -5.82 20.99
C TRP A 345 -5.77 -6.57 19.66
N ARG A 346 -5.30 -5.94 18.57
CA ARG A 346 -5.10 -6.61 17.27
C ARG A 346 -4.09 -7.75 17.40
N ARG A 347 -3.01 -7.56 18.15
CA ARG A 347 -2.02 -8.61 18.43
C ARG A 347 -2.61 -9.82 19.14
N ALA A 348 -3.59 -9.60 20.02
CA ALA A 348 -4.21 -10.67 20.79
C ALA A 348 -5.18 -11.52 19.96
N ILE A 349 -5.94 -10.94 19.03
CA ILE A 349 -7.02 -11.65 18.33
C ILE A 349 -6.74 -11.99 16.85
N CYS A 350 -5.90 -11.21 16.17
CA CYS A 350 -5.49 -11.51 14.79
C CYS A 350 -4.30 -12.47 14.81
N GLY A 351 -4.18 -13.34 13.81
CA GLY A 351 -3.02 -14.22 13.66
C GLY A 351 -1.84 -13.54 12.93
N ASP A 352 -0.78 -14.29 12.71
CA ASP A 352 0.41 -13.86 11.97
C ASP A 352 0.55 -14.55 10.60
N LEU A 353 -0.56 -15.11 10.09
CA LEU A 353 -0.67 -15.91 8.86
C LEU A 353 0.10 -17.22 8.83
N THR A 354 0.92 -17.57 9.84
CA THR A 354 1.68 -18.83 9.80
C THR A 354 0.79 -20.07 9.82
N ALA A 355 -0.40 -19.98 10.42
CA ALA A 355 -1.40 -21.06 10.41
C ALA A 355 -1.96 -21.36 9.01
N ALA A 356 -1.74 -20.51 8.01
CA ALA A 356 -2.14 -20.76 6.63
C ALA A 356 -1.19 -21.70 5.86
N PHE A 357 -0.08 -22.13 6.48
CA PHE A 357 0.97 -22.92 5.84
C PHE A 357 1.20 -24.27 6.52
N ASP A 358 1.59 -25.25 5.71
CA ASP A 358 2.19 -26.51 6.13
C ASP A 358 3.62 -26.57 5.60
N PHE A 359 4.57 -26.08 6.41
CA PHE A 359 5.99 -25.98 6.04
C PHE A 359 6.71 -27.34 5.96
N SER A 360 6.06 -28.44 6.34
CA SER A 360 6.61 -29.79 6.15
C SER A 360 6.54 -30.25 4.69
N ARG A 361 5.76 -29.55 3.86
CA ARG A 361 5.58 -29.86 2.44
C ARG A 361 6.77 -29.41 1.60
N THR A 362 7.10 -30.25 0.62
CA THR A 362 8.20 -30.02 -0.34
C THR A 362 7.74 -30.03 -1.80
N ASP A 363 6.47 -30.35 -2.07
CA ASP A 363 5.92 -30.42 -3.42
C ASP A 363 5.67 -29.01 -4.00
N ALA A 364 6.64 -28.54 -4.79
CA ALA A 364 6.58 -27.28 -5.51
C ALA A 364 5.96 -27.37 -6.92
N ALA A 365 5.39 -28.51 -7.32
CA ALA A 365 4.81 -28.65 -8.65
C ALA A 365 3.61 -27.72 -8.84
N VAL A 366 3.62 -26.97 -9.94
CA VAL A 366 2.57 -26.01 -10.29
C VAL A 366 1.44 -26.77 -11.01
N PRO A 367 0.18 -26.69 -10.52
CA PRO A 367 -0.94 -27.30 -11.21
C PRO A 367 -1.27 -26.56 -12.51
N GLY A 368 -1.82 -27.27 -13.49
CA GLY A 368 -2.40 -26.63 -14.66
C GLY A 368 -3.59 -25.76 -14.26
N LEU A 369 -3.55 -24.47 -14.60
CA LEU A 369 -4.64 -23.53 -14.36
C LEU A 369 -5.44 -23.28 -15.66
N PRO A 370 -6.74 -22.93 -15.56
CA PRO A 370 -7.51 -22.50 -16.72
C PRO A 370 -6.87 -21.30 -17.43
N GLY A 371 -6.97 -21.25 -18.76
CA GLY A 371 -6.44 -20.13 -19.54
C GLY A 371 -7.25 -18.85 -19.33
N THR A 372 -6.55 -17.73 -19.15
CA THR A 372 -7.15 -16.40 -18.89
C THR A 372 -6.91 -15.40 -20.03
N ASP A 373 -6.32 -15.80 -21.16
CA ASP A 373 -5.88 -14.87 -22.21
C ASP A 373 -7.01 -14.00 -22.79
N GLY A 374 -8.23 -14.54 -22.84
CA GLY A 374 -9.42 -13.81 -23.27
C GLY A 374 -10.00 -12.82 -22.25
N TYR A 375 -9.41 -12.73 -21.05
CA TYR A 375 -9.85 -11.80 -20.00
C TYR A 375 -9.07 -10.49 -19.99
N TYR A 376 -8.08 -10.31 -20.87
CA TYR A 376 -7.47 -8.99 -21.03
C TYR A 376 -8.52 -8.00 -21.58
N PRO A 377 -8.64 -6.78 -21.02
CA PRO A 377 -9.70 -5.84 -21.42
C PRO A 377 -9.64 -5.47 -22.92
N PRO A 378 -10.67 -5.78 -23.71
CA PRO A 378 -10.65 -5.51 -25.15
C PRO A 378 -11.08 -4.08 -25.50
N ASP A 379 -11.94 -3.45 -24.68
CA ASP A 379 -12.57 -2.14 -24.93
C ASP A 379 -11.74 -0.95 -24.41
N ARG A 380 -10.91 -1.18 -23.39
CA ARG A 380 -10.19 -0.14 -22.63
C ARG A 380 -11.10 0.90 -21.98
N GLU A 381 -12.39 0.61 -21.82
CA GLU A 381 -13.40 1.54 -21.29
C GLU A 381 -13.52 1.45 -19.77
N ARG A 382 -13.95 2.53 -19.11
CA ARG A 382 -14.37 2.51 -17.70
C ARG A 382 -15.87 2.28 -17.66
N HIS A 383 -16.35 1.29 -16.91
CA HIS A 383 -17.78 1.03 -16.79
C HIS A 383 -18.38 1.83 -15.64
N PRO A 384 -19.70 2.12 -15.66
CA PRO A 384 -20.39 2.65 -14.49
C PRO A 384 -20.25 1.69 -13.29
N ASP A 385 -20.30 2.23 -12.08
CA ASP A 385 -20.32 1.42 -10.87
C ASP A 385 -21.50 0.46 -10.90
N TYR A 386 -21.23 -0.81 -10.59
CA TYR A 386 -22.28 -1.80 -10.48
C TYR A 386 -23.08 -1.54 -9.19
N VAL A 387 -24.30 -1.03 -9.35
CA VAL A 387 -25.24 -0.88 -8.24
C VAL A 387 -26.17 -2.10 -8.22
N PRO A 388 -25.94 -3.10 -7.34
CA PRO A 388 -26.84 -4.26 -7.27
C PRO A 388 -28.23 -3.80 -6.84
N ALA A 389 -29.24 -4.10 -7.66
CA ALA A 389 -30.63 -3.93 -7.26
C ALA A 389 -31.00 -5.04 -6.26
N PRO A 390 -31.51 -4.72 -5.06
CA PRO A 390 -32.05 -5.73 -4.17
C PRO A 390 -33.13 -6.55 -4.89
N PRO A 391 -33.15 -7.89 -4.74
CA PRO A 391 -34.19 -8.71 -5.34
C PRO A 391 -35.56 -8.29 -4.79
N ALA A 392 -36.58 -8.26 -5.67
CA ALA A 392 -37.96 -7.94 -5.28
C ALA A 392 -38.47 -8.88 -4.18
N ASP A 393 -38.07 -10.15 -4.25
CA ASP A 393 -38.36 -11.20 -3.28
C ASP A 393 -37.03 -11.71 -2.68
N PRO A 394 -36.56 -11.14 -1.56
CA PRO A 394 -35.33 -11.60 -0.92
C PRO A 394 -35.49 -13.03 -0.40
N ALA A 395 -34.60 -13.92 -0.82
CA ALA A 395 -34.48 -15.28 -0.30
C ALA A 395 -33.14 -15.43 0.43
N LEU A 396 -33.13 -16.25 1.48
CA LEU A 396 -31.87 -16.57 2.17
C LEU A 396 -30.90 -17.28 1.21
N PRO A 397 -29.62 -16.89 1.18
CA PRO A 397 -28.63 -17.59 0.37
C PRO A 397 -28.54 -19.05 0.82
N ARG A 398 -28.42 -19.96 -0.14
CA ARG A 398 -28.17 -21.37 0.14
C ARG A 398 -26.66 -21.58 0.18
N GLN A 399 -26.16 -22.13 1.28
CA GLN A 399 -24.77 -22.52 1.38
C GLN A 399 -24.44 -23.56 0.29
N GLU A 400 -23.35 -23.32 -0.45
CA GLU A 400 -22.85 -24.29 -1.43
C GLU A 400 -22.53 -25.63 -0.76
N ARG A 401 -22.85 -26.73 -1.43
CA ARG A 401 -22.57 -28.08 -0.93
C ARG A 401 -21.09 -28.40 -1.07
N GLY A 402 -20.50 -28.98 -0.04
CA GLY A 402 -19.12 -29.46 -0.06
C GLY A 402 -18.45 -29.27 1.30
N GLN A 403 -17.30 -29.92 1.48
CA GLN A 403 -16.40 -29.66 2.60
C GLN A 403 -15.02 -29.34 2.03
N ARG A 404 -14.33 -28.38 2.67
CA ARG A 404 -12.91 -28.13 2.41
C ARG A 404 -12.12 -28.52 3.64
N PRO A 405 -10.95 -29.15 3.50
CA PRO A 405 -10.11 -29.47 4.65
C PRO A 405 -9.71 -28.20 5.41
N ALA A 406 -10.02 -28.15 6.70
CA ALA A 406 -9.60 -27.07 7.57
C ALA A 406 -8.15 -27.29 8.04
N LEU A 407 -7.42 -26.19 8.28
CA LEU A 407 -6.12 -26.23 8.94
C LEU A 407 -6.30 -26.27 10.47
N PRO A 408 -5.41 -26.96 11.22
CA PRO A 408 -5.45 -26.92 12.68
C PRO A 408 -5.19 -25.49 13.16
N LEU A 409 -6.02 -25.02 14.10
CA LEU A 409 -5.96 -23.65 14.61
C LEU A 409 -5.64 -23.64 16.11
N PRO A 410 -4.99 -22.59 16.63
CA PRO A 410 -4.55 -22.50 18.03
C PRO A 410 -5.68 -22.16 19.02
N TYR A 411 -6.94 -22.25 18.62
CA TYR A 411 -8.08 -21.88 19.44
C TYR A 411 -8.45 -22.99 20.44
N ASP A 412 -8.54 -22.63 21.73
CA ASP A 412 -9.23 -23.38 22.76
C ASP A 412 -10.19 -22.43 23.48
N LEU A 413 -11.39 -22.31 22.90
CA LEU A 413 -12.37 -21.28 23.24
C LEU A 413 -13.54 -21.87 23.99
N THR A 414 -13.97 -21.14 25.02
CA THR A 414 -15.07 -21.60 25.85
C THR A 414 -15.94 -20.46 26.30
N VAL A 415 -17.25 -20.69 26.28
CA VAL A 415 -18.24 -19.80 26.85
C VAL A 415 -19.18 -20.65 27.69
N ASP A 416 -19.12 -20.46 29.01
CA ASP A 416 -19.95 -21.18 29.97
C ASP A 416 -21.04 -20.26 30.49
N GLY A 417 -22.26 -20.79 30.62
CA GLY A 417 -23.41 -20.06 31.12
C GLY A 417 -23.87 -20.62 32.46
N GLN A 418 -24.05 -19.75 33.44
CA GLN A 418 -24.57 -20.12 34.75
C GLN A 418 -25.65 -19.14 35.20
N VAL A 419 -26.79 -19.67 35.66
CA VAL A 419 -27.83 -18.84 36.26
C VAL A 419 -27.50 -18.63 37.73
N ARG A 420 -27.31 -17.38 38.15
CA ARG A 420 -27.14 -16.98 39.56
C ARG A 420 -27.99 -15.74 39.83
N ASP A 421 -28.65 -15.71 40.98
CA ASP A 421 -29.40 -14.55 41.48
C ASP A 421 -30.39 -13.95 40.46
N GLY A 422 -30.99 -14.79 39.60
CA GLY A 422 -31.93 -14.37 38.56
C GLY A 422 -31.30 -13.78 37.30
N ALA A 423 -29.97 -13.86 37.13
CA ALA A 423 -29.24 -13.46 35.93
C ALA A 423 -28.50 -14.65 35.30
N LEU A 424 -28.38 -14.64 33.97
CA LEU A 424 -27.50 -15.54 33.23
C LEU A 424 -26.11 -14.90 33.17
N ARG A 425 -25.17 -15.44 33.94
CA ARG A 425 -23.76 -15.08 33.85
C ARG A 425 -23.08 -15.90 32.78
N LEU A 426 -22.51 -15.24 31.78
CA LEU A 426 -21.66 -15.86 30.77
C LEU A 426 -20.19 -15.62 31.11
N THR A 427 -19.37 -16.67 31.06
CA THR A 427 -17.90 -16.59 31.22
C THR A 427 -17.23 -17.00 29.93
N PHE A 428 -16.61 -16.02 29.27
CA PHE A 428 -15.82 -16.17 28.05
C PHE A 428 -14.38 -16.47 28.42
N ALA A 429 -13.72 -17.41 27.75
CA ALA A 429 -12.31 -17.69 27.95
C ALA A 429 -11.64 -18.18 26.67
N SER A 430 -10.36 -17.82 26.53
CA SER A 430 -9.43 -18.52 25.65
C SER A 430 -8.35 -19.16 26.50
N ARG A 431 -8.30 -20.50 26.50
CA ARG A 431 -7.33 -21.27 27.27
C ARG A 431 -6.07 -21.57 26.47
N GLY A 432 -6.18 -21.45 25.16
CA GLY A 432 -5.11 -21.66 24.21
C GLY A 432 -4.14 -20.47 24.15
N PRO A 433 -3.14 -20.56 23.26
CA PRO A 433 -2.09 -19.55 23.13
C PRO A 433 -2.52 -18.29 22.36
N VAL A 434 -3.75 -18.20 21.86
CA VAL A 434 -4.27 -17.02 21.14
C VAL A 434 -5.53 -16.47 21.81
N GLY A 435 -5.77 -15.17 21.70
CA GLY A 435 -7.02 -14.56 22.11
C GLY A 435 -8.15 -14.76 21.09
N ALA A 436 -9.35 -14.33 21.46
CA ALA A 436 -10.51 -14.32 20.58
C ALA A 436 -11.46 -13.18 20.89
N HIS A 437 -12.22 -12.81 19.88
CA HIS A 437 -13.38 -11.95 19.99
C HIS A 437 -14.66 -12.79 19.86
N PHE A 438 -15.65 -12.50 20.69
CA PHE A 438 -16.98 -13.09 20.65
C PHE A 438 -18.03 -11.99 20.42
N HIS A 439 -18.93 -12.22 19.46
CA HIS A 439 -20.09 -11.39 19.23
C HIS A 439 -21.33 -12.06 19.83
N VAL A 440 -22.05 -11.34 20.68
CA VAL A 440 -23.21 -11.86 21.40
C VAL A 440 -24.44 -11.08 21.01
N THR A 441 -25.53 -11.76 20.69
CA THR A 441 -26.83 -11.17 20.38
C THR A 441 -27.90 -11.70 21.33
N SER A 442 -28.82 -10.80 21.73
CA SER A 442 -30.01 -11.13 22.52
C SER A 442 -31.07 -10.05 22.33
N ALA A 443 -32.25 -10.22 22.93
CA ALA A 443 -33.28 -9.18 22.99
C ALA A 443 -32.81 -7.91 23.75
N ALA A 444 -31.78 -8.01 24.59
CA ALA A 444 -31.18 -6.87 25.29
C ALA A 444 -30.15 -6.10 24.43
N GLY A 445 -29.95 -6.49 23.17
CA GLY A 445 -29.02 -5.88 22.22
C GLY A 445 -27.71 -6.67 22.05
N PRO A 446 -26.88 -6.29 21.05
CA PRO A 446 -25.61 -6.94 20.78
C PRO A 446 -24.48 -6.43 21.71
N ARG A 447 -23.51 -7.29 22.01
CA ARG A 447 -22.28 -6.92 22.75
C ARG A 447 -21.07 -7.69 22.19
N GLY A 448 -19.90 -7.05 22.25
CA GLY A 448 -18.63 -7.66 21.88
C GLY A 448 -17.79 -8.02 23.12
N TYR A 449 -17.13 -9.17 23.10
CA TYR A 449 -16.26 -9.62 24.18
C TYR A 449 -14.90 -10.06 23.66
N THR A 450 -13.83 -9.48 24.20
CA THR A 450 -12.46 -9.85 23.84
C THR A 450 -11.76 -10.48 25.04
N VAL A 451 -11.18 -11.66 24.84
CA VAL A 451 -10.29 -12.32 25.80
C VAL A 451 -8.95 -12.60 25.14
N GLY A 452 -7.85 -12.26 25.81
CA GLY A 452 -6.52 -12.65 25.39
C GLY A 452 -6.21 -14.13 25.70
N ALA A 453 -5.03 -14.57 25.28
CA ALA A 453 -4.54 -15.91 25.57
C ALA A 453 -4.47 -16.16 27.09
N GLY A 454 -5.02 -17.28 27.55
CA GLY A 454 -5.11 -17.65 28.96
C GLY A 454 -6.03 -16.76 29.81
N GLN A 455 -6.74 -15.80 29.21
CA GLN A 455 -7.60 -14.87 29.92
C GLN A 455 -9.07 -15.30 29.90
N ARG A 456 -9.85 -14.69 30.79
CA ARG A 456 -11.30 -14.84 30.85
C ARG A 456 -11.98 -13.52 31.19
N LEU A 457 -13.23 -13.40 30.79
CA LEU A 457 -14.11 -12.27 31.07
C LEU A 457 -15.49 -12.81 31.41
N SER A 458 -16.24 -12.12 32.27
CA SER A 458 -17.63 -12.50 32.58
C SER A 458 -18.56 -11.31 32.55
N ASP A 459 -19.79 -11.55 32.15
CA ASP A 459 -20.84 -10.54 32.10
C ASP A 459 -22.21 -11.18 32.31
N GLU A 460 -23.19 -10.36 32.67
CA GLU A 460 -24.53 -10.80 33.03
C GLU A 460 -25.56 -10.38 31.98
N TRP A 461 -26.50 -11.31 31.76
CA TRP A 461 -27.59 -11.20 30.81
C TRP A 461 -28.92 -11.53 31.51
N PRO A 462 -30.04 -10.93 31.09
CA PRO A 462 -31.35 -11.30 31.59
C PRO A 462 -31.69 -12.77 31.26
N THR A 463 -32.20 -13.53 32.22
CA THR A 463 -32.59 -14.94 32.01
C THR A 463 -33.81 -15.12 31.11
N SER A 464 -34.58 -14.06 30.86
CA SER A 464 -35.75 -14.07 29.98
C SER A 464 -35.38 -14.02 28.49
N SER A 465 -34.12 -13.73 28.15
CA SER A 465 -33.68 -13.54 26.77
C SER A 465 -32.87 -14.75 26.30
N GLU A 466 -33.15 -15.19 25.08
CA GLU A 466 -32.21 -16.03 24.35
C GLU A 466 -30.91 -15.25 24.10
N VAL A 467 -29.78 -15.90 24.37
CA VAL A 467 -28.45 -15.33 24.14
C VAL A 467 -27.69 -16.23 23.16
N VAL A 468 -27.27 -15.66 22.04
CA VAL A 468 -26.51 -16.34 21.00
C VAL A 468 -25.11 -15.77 20.96
N VAL A 469 -24.10 -16.64 20.94
CA VAL A 469 -22.69 -16.28 20.95
C VAL A 469 -22.02 -16.84 19.71
N HIS A 470 -21.38 -15.97 18.95
CA HIS A 470 -20.53 -16.29 17.81
C HIS A 470 -19.07 -15.98 18.14
N GLY A 471 -18.14 -16.80 17.65
CA GLY A 471 -16.70 -16.57 17.74
C GLY A 471 -15.98 -17.09 16.49
N PRO A 472 -14.65 -17.01 16.46
CA PRO A 472 -13.87 -17.44 15.31
C PRO A 472 -13.95 -18.95 15.10
N ASN A 473 -13.52 -19.41 13.91
CA ASN A 473 -13.53 -20.83 13.54
C ASN A 473 -14.91 -21.52 13.72
N GLY A 474 -15.99 -20.80 13.40
CA GLY A 474 -17.35 -21.33 13.53
C GLY A 474 -17.81 -21.57 14.97
N PHE A 475 -17.12 -21.00 15.98
CA PHE A 475 -17.54 -21.12 17.37
C PHE A 475 -18.95 -20.56 17.54
N TYR A 476 -19.84 -21.38 18.11
CA TYR A 476 -21.24 -21.05 18.31
C TYR A 476 -21.74 -21.60 19.63
N ARG A 477 -22.48 -20.78 20.39
CA ARG A 477 -23.28 -21.22 21.54
C ARG A 477 -24.62 -20.51 21.53
N ARG A 478 -25.65 -21.21 22.00
CA ARG A 478 -27.00 -20.67 22.19
C ARG A 478 -27.46 -21.05 23.58
N PHE A 479 -27.81 -20.05 24.38
CA PHE A 479 -28.36 -20.20 25.71
C PHE A 479 -29.83 -19.79 25.67
N ALA A 480 -30.71 -20.74 25.93
CA ALA A 480 -32.16 -20.55 25.92
C ALA A 480 -32.82 -21.48 26.95
N GLY A 481 -33.99 -21.09 27.45
CA GLY A 481 -34.71 -21.84 28.49
C GLY A 481 -34.25 -21.53 29.92
N SER A 482 -34.75 -22.29 30.90
CA SER A 482 -34.45 -22.10 32.33
C SER A 482 -33.98 -23.40 32.99
N GLY A 483 -33.10 -23.27 34.00
CA GLY A 483 -32.91 -24.29 35.04
C GLY A 483 -31.83 -25.36 34.83
N ALA A 484 -31.08 -25.40 33.72
CA ALA A 484 -29.96 -26.32 33.56
C ALA A 484 -28.71 -25.61 33.02
N GLU A 485 -27.57 -25.80 33.70
CA GLU A 485 -26.24 -25.43 33.25
C GLU A 485 -25.68 -26.57 32.40
N VAL A 486 -25.26 -26.25 31.17
CA VAL A 486 -24.61 -27.19 30.26
C VAL A 486 -23.21 -26.68 29.99
N THR A 487 -22.19 -27.45 30.38
CA THR A 487 -20.81 -27.21 29.93
C THR A 487 -20.40 -28.31 28.97
N ALA A 488 -19.67 -27.93 27.92
CA ALA A 488 -19.17 -28.84 26.90
C ALA A 488 -17.67 -28.63 26.75
N ARG A 489 -16.88 -29.67 26.98
CA ARG A 489 -15.41 -29.64 26.94
C ARG A 489 -14.86 -30.76 26.07
N PRO A 490 -13.93 -30.48 25.14
CA PRO A 490 -13.13 -31.55 24.56
C PRO A 490 -12.19 -32.13 25.64
N VAL A 491 -12.05 -33.44 25.69
CA VAL A 491 -11.11 -34.18 26.55
C VAL A 491 -10.44 -35.25 25.69
N GLY A 492 -9.26 -34.94 25.14
CA GLY A 492 -8.64 -35.79 24.11
C GLY A 492 -9.48 -35.80 22.83
N GLU A 493 -9.88 -36.99 22.36
CA GLU A 493 -10.79 -37.15 21.22
C GLU A 493 -12.28 -37.17 21.64
N ASP A 494 -12.57 -37.12 22.94
CA ASP A 494 -13.93 -37.18 23.48
C ASP A 494 -14.51 -35.78 23.74
N LEU A 495 -15.85 -35.68 23.77
CA LEU A 495 -16.58 -34.51 24.25
C LEU A 495 -17.22 -34.82 25.60
N GLN A 496 -16.76 -34.18 26.67
CA GLN A 496 -17.39 -34.21 27.98
C GLN A 496 -18.50 -33.16 28.05
N LEU A 497 -19.73 -33.64 28.25
CA LEU A 497 -20.90 -32.81 28.54
C LEU A 497 -21.23 -32.93 30.03
N VAL A 498 -21.23 -31.82 30.76
CA VAL A 498 -21.71 -31.76 32.15
C VAL A 498 -23.02 -31.00 32.19
N LEU A 499 -24.07 -31.67 32.64
CA LEU A 499 -25.40 -31.14 32.83
C LEU A 499 -25.65 -30.96 34.32
N THR A 500 -25.73 -29.72 34.79
CA THR A 500 -26.00 -29.39 36.19
C THR A 500 -27.38 -28.76 36.27
N ASN A 501 -28.34 -29.43 36.91
CA ASN A 501 -29.64 -28.84 37.23
C ASN A 501 -29.66 -28.41 38.70
N PRO A 502 -29.53 -27.11 39.02
CA PRO A 502 -29.64 -26.62 40.39
C PRO A 502 -31.09 -26.59 40.93
N GLY A 503 -32.10 -26.88 40.11
CA GLY A 503 -33.51 -26.93 40.50
C GLY A 503 -33.97 -28.27 41.09
N HIS A 504 -35.16 -28.28 41.70
CA HIS A 504 -35.77 -29.48 42.30
C HIS A 504 -36.31 -30.50 41.29
N THR A 505 -36.19 -30.24 39.98
CA THR A 505 -36.78 -31.07 38.92
C THR A 505 -35.88 -32.27 38.60
N ARG A 506 -36.36 -33.49 38.86
CA ARG A 506 -35.66 -34.73 38.54
C ARG A 506 -35.63 -34.98 37.02
N TRP A 507 -34.45 -35.24 36.48
CA TRP A 507 -34.30 -35.75 35.11
C TRP A 507 -34.53 -37.26 35.13
N GLY A 508 -35.57 -37.73 34.45
CA GLY A 508 -35.74 -39.15 34.12
C GLY A 508 -35.15 -39.40 32.74
N TRP A 509 -34.15 -40.29 32.66
CA TRP A 509 -33.63 -40.77 31.38
C TRP A 509 -34.51 -41.91 30.89
N ARG A 510 -35.05 -41.80 29.67
CA ARG A 510 -35.54 -42.95 28.90
C ARG A 510 -34.62 -43.15 27.72
#